data_AF-A0A3D2TIG9-F1
#
_entry.id   AF-A0A3D2TIG9-F1
#
_cell.length_a   1.000
_cell.length_b   1.000
_cell.length_c   1.000
_cell.angle_alpha   90.00
_cell.angle_beta   90.00
_cell.angle_gamma   90.00
#
_symmetry.space_group_name_H-M   'P 1'
#
loop_
_entity.id
_entity.type
_entity.pdbx_description
1 polymer ?
#
loop_
_entity_poly.entity_id
_entity_poly.type
_entity_poly.pdbx_seq_one_letter_code
_entity_poly.pdbx_strand_id
1 'polypeptide(L)'
;MPALLYLGAHFSHGLSLGLGFFLWGLVVLGATQAPAGMAMFIITANAFGLYMLWTSSLQQNILINIGSLLFTGAAILQVVQLIAQLRSRSKTTYGGRSESSSHEAIQFNAVRVSKNFKQLAGMADLKTRLLEVSKSVLDSKSTDRRNGILLHGEPGNGKTEFAFALAGELSVPIISVSIADLASKWVNQTSETLNKVFADAATQQPCVLFIDEIDSVIKDRSQSSGDPEAAKVTNTFLTNVVKLRESKVIVIAATNYIDQLDPAAIREGRFDFKIEVPPPDMEARLAILRHALKSLPASSKLDESSLQSCVKRWEGYSASRLSAIGKECVKMASSMKPEFIDLSFLKLALRNLQGTTLTMPEGTLTLDQLYMQRSTKRSLESLALRLVDYERIESLGGTMPTGILFTGPSGTGKTTAAKAFALQAKMPLVQISTSDLTSNPKLLRKTYERAKSMRPCLVFIDEADDLLGNRSYSNMKVLTNELLQIMDGAGGKSADIVWIAATNFPENLDPACLRGGRFTEKVT
;
A
#
# COMPACT_ATOMS: atom_id res chain seq x y z
N MET A 1 14.05 -80.97 -18.25
CA MET A 1 13.22 -81.85 -19.09
C MET A 1 11.86 -81.18 -19.32
N PRO A 2 11.46 -80.99 -20.59
CA PRO A 2 10.38 -80.10 -21.00
C PRO A 2 9.04 -80.84 -21.08
N ALA A 3 8.32 -80.89 -19.97
CA ALA A 3 6.92 -81.37 -19.94
C ALA A 3 6.00 -80.51 -19.03
N LEU A 4 6.55 -79.59 -18.24
CA LEU A 4 5.78 -78.69 -17.36
C LEU A 4 5.48 -77.31 -17.98
N LEU A 5 6.13 -76.94 -19.09
CA LEU A 5 5.91 -75.66 -19.77
C LEU A 5 4.70 -75.65 -20.73
N TYR A 6 4.17 -76.81 -21.10
CA TYR A 6 3.03 -76.91 -22.02
C TYR A 6 1.65 -76.85 -21.33
N LEU A 7 1.57 -77.15 -20.02
CA LEU A 7 0.33 -76.99 -19.25
C LEU A 7 0.12 -75.56 -18.70
N GLY A 8 1.19 -74.76 -18.56
CA GLY A 8 1.10 -73.37 -18.08
C GLY A 8 0.52 -72.38 -19.11
N ALA A 9 0.73 -72.63 -20.41
CA ALA A 9 0.27 -71.74 -21.48
C ALA A 9 -1.26 -71.80 -21.68
N HIS A 10 -1.86 -73.00 -21.61
CA HIS A 10 -3.32 -73.13 -21.73
C HIS A 10 -4.10 -72.67 -20.50
N PHE A 11 -3.49 -72.69 -19.30
CA PHE A 11 -4.11 -72.11 -18.10
C PHE A 11 -4.07 -70.57 -18.09
N SER A 12 -3.02 -69.97 -18.67
CA SER A 12 -2.88 -68.50 -18.75
C SER A 12 -3.89 -67.84 -19.70
N HIS A 13 -4.23 -68.50 -20.81
CA HIS A 13 -5.23 -67.98 -21.76
C HIS A 13 -6.66 -68.04 -21.21
N GLY A 14 -7.03 -69.11 -20.48
CA GLY A 14 -8.34 -69.22 -19.83
C GLY A 14 -8.55 -68.20 -18.72
N LEU A 15 -7.52 -67.91 -17.92
CA LEU A 15 -7.57 -66.86 -16.88
C LEU A 15 -7.66 -65.45 -17.50
N SER A 16 -6.98 -65.19 -18.61
CA SER A 16 -7.03 -63.87 -19.28
C SER A 16 -8.40 -63.55 -19.89
N LEU A 17 -9.08 -64.57 -20.45
CA LEU A 17 -10.45 -64.44 -20.97
C LEU A 17 -11.46 -64.27 -19.83
N GLY A 18 -11.32 -65.04 -18.75
CA GLY A 18 -12.18 -64.94 -17.57
C GLY A 18 -12.09 -63.58 -16.87
N LEU A 19 -10.88 -63.03 -16.70
CA LEU A 19 -10.68 -61.68 -16.17
C LEU A 19 -11.25 -60.60 -17.11
N GLY A 20 -11.08 -60.79 -18.43
CA GLY A 20 -11.62 -59.88 -19.44
C GLY A 20 -13.14 -59.76 -19.40
N PHE A 21 -13.85 -60.89 -19.30
CA PHE A 21 -15.32 -60.88 -19.17
C PHE A 21 -15.80 -60.34 -17.82
N PHE A 22 -15.07 -60.59 -16.73
CA PHE A 22 -15.41 -60.08 -15.41
C PHE A 22 -15.23 -58.55 -15.32
N LEU A 23 -14.13 -58.02 -15.86
CA LEU A 23 -13.88 -56.58 -15.99
C LEU A 23 -14.89 -55.91 -16.93
N TRP A 24 -15.28 -56.58 -18.03
CA TRP A 24 -16.31 -56.06 -18.94
C TRP A 24 -17.69 -55.96 -18.26
N GLY A 25 -18.06 -56.96 -17.44
CA GLY A 25 -19.28 -56.92 -16.62
C GLY A 25 -19.32 -55.73 -15.64
N LEU A 26 -18.20 -55.44 -14.97
CA LEU A 26 -18.08 -54.29 -14.06
C LEU A 26 -18.19 -52.94 -14.79
N VAL A 27 -17.69 -52.85 -16.02
CA VAL A 27 -17.74 -51.63 -16.84
C VAL A 27 -19.15 -51.37 -17.37
N VAL A 28 -19.89 -52.42 -17.77
CA VAL A 28 -21.31 -52.29 -18.19
C VAL A 28 -22.18 -51.86 -17.00
N LEU A 29 -21.91 -52.37 -15.80
CA LEU A 29 -22.59 -51.92 -14.57
C LEU A 29 -22.29 -50.45 -14.23
N GLY A 30 -21.05 -49.98 -14.40
CA GLY A 30 -20.70 -48.56 -14.20
C GLY A 30 -21.28 -47.60 -15.25
N ALA A 31 -21.42 -48.04 -16.51
CA ALA A 31 -21.94 -47.23 -17.60
C ALA A 31 -23.45 -46.96 -17.50
N THR A 32 -24.22 -47.82 -16.84
CA THR A 32 -25.68 -47.65 -16.64
C THR A 32 -26.03 -46.54 -15.65
N GLN A 33 -25.07 -46.06 -14.86
CA GLN A 33 -25.26 -44.94 -13.90
C GLN A 33 -24.65 -43.61 -14.38
N ALA A 34 -24.02 -43.58 -15.56
CA ALA A 34 -23.40 -42.38 -16.11
C ALA A 34 -24.37 -41.61 -17.04
N PRO A 35 -24.37 -40.27 -17.05
CA PRO A 35 -25.15 -39.49 -18.00
C PRO A 35 -24.79 -39.86 -19.45
N ALA A 36 -25.78 -39.89 -20.35
CA ALA A 36 -25.69 -40.55 -21.67
C ALA A 36 -24.45 -40.20 -22.53
N GLY A 37 -23.93 -38.97 -22.42
CA GLY A 37 -22.71 -38.56 -23.12
C GLY A 37 -21.42 -39.20 -22.60
N MET A 38 -21.34 -39.53 -21.31
CA MET A 38 -20.17 -40.16 -20.68
C MET A 38 -20.11 -41.67 -20.94
N ALA A 39 -21.27 -42.34 -21.04
CA ALA A 39 -21.34 -43.77 -21.30
C ALA A 39 -20.74 -44.14 -22.67
N MET A 40 -21.04 -43.35 -23.72
CA MET A 40 -20.44 -43.52 -25.05
C MET A 40 -18.92 -43.35 -25.04
N PHE A 41 -18.40 -42.44 -24.21
CA PHE A 41 -16.97 -42.16 -24.09
C PHE A 41 -16.22 -43.33 -23.42
N ILE A 42 -16.82 -43.91 -22.38
CA ILE A 42 -16.25 -45.06 -21.66
C ILE A 42 -16.24 -46.30 -22.56
N ILE A 43 -17.30 -46.52 -23.35
CA ILE A 43 -17.39 -47.66 -24.26
C ILE A 43 -16.36 -47.53 -25.39
N THR A 44 -16.22 -46.36 -26.00
CA THR A 44 -15.29 -46.12 -27.11
C THR A 44 -13.82 -46.17 -26.67
N ALA A 45 -13.46 -45.60 -25.51
CA ALA A 45 -12.11 -45.64 -24.98
C ALA A 45 -11.65 -47.07 -24.64
N ASN A 46 -12.56 -47.90 -24.10
CA ASN A 46 -12.24 -49.28 -23.75
C ASN A 46 -12.21 -50.21 -24.96
N ALA A 47 -13.10 -50.02 -25.95
CA ALA A 47 -13.02 -50.73 -27.23
C ALA A 47 -11.70 -50.45 -27.96
N PHE A 48 -11.23 -49.21 -27.88
CA PHE A 48 -9.93 -48.81 -28.41
C PHE A 48 -8.77 -49.47 -27.63
N GLY A 49 -8.83 -49.50 -26.29
CA GLY A 49 -7.83 -50.19 -25.46
C GLY A 49 -7.73 -51.69 -25.74
N LEU A 50 -8.86 -52.36 -26.01
CA LEU A 50 -8.88 -53.79 -26.38
C LEU A 50 -8.31 -54.03 -27.78
N TYR A 51 -8.59 -53.15 -28.74
CA TYR A 51 -8.01 -53.19 -30.09
C TYR A 51 -6.49 -52.99 -30.06
N MET A 52 -6.00 -52.14 -29.15
CA MET A 52 -4.57 -51.85 -28.96
C MET A 52 -3.78 -53.04 -28.38
N LEU A 53 -4.43 -53.95 -27.65
CA LEU A 53 -3.79 -55.18 -27.12
C LEU A 53 -3.65 -56.30 -28.17
N TRP A 54 -4.27 -56.16 -29.35
CA TRP A 54 -4.39 -57.26 -30.32
C TRP A 54 -3.39 -57.20 -31.49
N THR A 55 -2.61 -56.14 -31.66
CA THR A 55 -1.70 -56.03 -32.82
C THR A 55 -0.31 -55.49 -32.43
N SER A 56 0.75 -56.14 -32.92
CA SER A 56 2.14 -55.80 -32.60
C SER A 56 2.92 -55.44 -33.87
N SER A 57 3.10 -54.15 -34.16
CA SER A 57 4.09 -53.70 -35.15
C SER A 57 4.53 -52.25 -34.96
N LEU A 58 5.74 -51.95 -35.44
CA LEU A 58 6.52 -50.72 -35.23
C LEU A 58 5.84 -49.42 -35.72
N GLN A 59 4.82 -49.50 -36.58
CA GLN A 59 4.03 -48.33 -37.00
C GLN A 59 3.19 -47.73 -35.86
N GLN A 60 2.98 -48.48 -34.78
CA GLN A 60 2.21 -48.02 -33.62
C GLN A 60 2.90 -46.91 -32.82
N ASN A 61 4.21 -46.91 -32.63
CA ASN A 61 4.85 -45.87 -31.80
C ASN A 61 4.66 -44.45 -32.37
N ILE A 62 4.57 -44.33 -33.69
CA ILE A 62 4.33 -43.05 -34.36
C ILE A 62 2.87 -42.64 -34.21
N LEU A 63 1.92 -43.56 -34.42
CA LEU A 63 0.49 -43.29 -34.20
C LEU A 63 0.16 -43.02 -32.73
N ILE A 64 0.83 -43.71 -31.80
CA ILE A 64 0.71 -43.51 -30.35
C ILE A 64 1.20 -42.11 -29.95
N ASN A 65 2.34 -41.67 -30.48
CA ASN A 65 2.87 -40.34 -30.20
C ASN A 65 2.01 -39.23 -30.81
N ILE A 66 1.50 -39.42 -32.03
CA ILE A 66 0.60 -38.44 -32.65
C ILE A 66 -0.76 -38.39 -31.92
N GLY A 67 -1.32 -39.55 -31.59
CA GLY A 67 -2.58 -39.65 -30.85
C GLY A 67 -2.51 -39.07 -29.44
N SER A 68 -1.41 -39.33 -28.72
CA SER A 68 -1.20 -38.75 -27.38
C SER A 68 -0.99 -37.24 -27.43
N LEU A 69 -0.31 -36.72 -28.45
CA LEU A 69 -0.14 -35.27 -28.66
C LEU A 69 -1.48 -34.59 -28.96
N LEU A 70 -2.33 -35.20 -29.79
CA LEU A 70 -3.65 -34.67 -30.11
C LEU A 70 -4.60 -34.73 -28.91
N PHE A 71 -4.55 -35.82 -28.12
CA PHE A 71 -5.37 -35.96 -26.92
C PHE A 71 -4.96 -34.98 -25.82
N THR A 72 -3.66 -34.80 -25.58
CA THR A 72 -3.15 -33.82 -24.62
C THR A 72 -3.48 -32.39 -25.06
N GLY A 73 -3.36 -32.09 -26.36
CA GLY A 73 -3.79 -30.82 -26.94
C GLY A 73 -5.29 -30.54 -26.72
N ALA A 74 -6.15 -31.52 -27.00
CA ALA A 74 -7.59 -31.41 -26.79
C ALA A 74 -7.97 -31.26 -25.30
N ALA A 75 -7.30 -31.99 -24.41
CA ALA A 75 -7.51 -31.89 -22.96
C ALA A 75 -7.10 -30.51 -22.41
N ILE A 76 -5.97 -29.96 -22.88
CA ILE A 76 -5.54 -28.60 -22.53
C ILE A 76 -6.58 -27.58 -23.02
N LEU A 77 -7.10 -27.73 -24.24
CA LEU A 77 -8.13 -26.84 -24.79
C LEU A 77 -9.43 -26.90 -23.98
N GLN A 78 -9.84 -28.08 -23.52
CA GLN A 78 -10.99 -28.24 -22.64
C GLN A 78 -10.76 -27.64 -21.25
N VAL A 79 -9.57 -27.78 -20.67
CA VAL A 79 -9.23 -27.14 -19.39
C VAL A 79 -9.21 -25.62 -19.53
N VAL A 80 -8.67 -25.09 -20.64
CA VAL A 80 -8.71 -23.65 -20.94
C VAL A 80 -10.15 -23.15 -21.11
N GLN A 81 -11.00 -23.89 -21.82
CA GLN A 81 -12.43 -23.58 -21.94
C GLN A 81 -13.16 -23.68 -20.59
N LEU A 82 -12.82 -24.65 -19.75
CA LEU A 82 -13.40 -24.79 -18.42
C LEU A 82 -12.96 -23.66 -17.50
N ILE A 83 -11.68 -23.25 -17.53
CA ILE A 83 -11.18 -22.07 -16.81
C ILE A 83 -11.88 -20.82 -17.32
N ALA A 84 -12.08 -20.67 -18.63
CA ALA A 84 -12.83 -19.56 -19.20
C ALA A 84 -14.31 -19.56 -18.74
N GLN A 85 -14.96 -20.73 -18.68
CA GLN A 85 -16.33 -20.90 -18.18
C GLN A 85 -16.44 -20.67 -16.65
N LEU A 86 -15.43 -21.05 -15.87
CA LEU A 86 -15.38 -20.77 -14.43
C LEU A 86 -15.13 -19.28 -14.18
N ARG A 87 -14.31 -18.63 -15.03
CA ARG A 87 -14.10 -17.18 -14.99
C ARG A 87 -15.36 -16.42 -15.36
N SER A 88 -16.16 -16.91 -16.31
CA SER A 88 -17.48 -16.33 -16.61
C SER A 88 -18.53 -16.62 -15.53
N ARG A 89 -18.51 -17.79 -14.89
CA ARG A 89 -19.38 -18.10 -13.73
C ARG A 89 -19.04 -17.29 -12.46
N SER A 90 -17.79 -16.85 -12.29
CA SER A 90 -17.41 -15.90 -11.23
C SER A 90 -17.91 -14.46 -11.48
N LYS A 91 -18.45 -14.20 -12.69
CA LYS A 91 -19.15 -12.97 -13.07
C LYS A 91 -20.58 -13.31 -13.50
N THR A 92 -21.44 -13.75 -12.59
CA THR A 92 -22.88 -13.44 -12.64
C THR A 92 -23.62 -13.94 -11.40
N THR A 93 -23.79 -13.06 -10.43
CA THR A 93 -25.15 -12.76 -9.94
C THR A 93 -25.50 -11.42 -10.58
N TYR A 94 -26.09 -11.47 -11.77
CA TYR A 94 -27.09 -10.55 -12.33
C TYR A 94 -27.28 -10.94 -13.80
N GLY A 95 -28.46 -11.47 -14.11
CA GLY A 95 -28.78 -12.12 -15.37
C GLY A 95 -28.59 -11.21 -16.59
N GLY A 96 -28.06 -11.81 -17.66
CA GLY A 96 -28.00 -11.21 -18.97
C GLY A 96 -29.39 -11.13 -19.60
N ARG A 97 -29.76 -9.92 -20.01
CA ARG A 97 -30.72 -9.67 -21.08
C ARG A 97 -29.90 -9.35 -22.32
N SER A 98 -30.30 -9.99 -23.42
CA SER A 98 -29.81 -9.86 -24.80
C SER A 98 -29.11 -8.55 -25.16
N GLU A 99 -27.88 -8.68 -25.70
CA GLU A 99 -27.18 -7.63 -26.43
C GLU A 99 -27.99 -7.22 -27.67
N SER A 100 -28.70 -6.11 -27.55
CA SER A 100 -28.91 -5.17 -28.65
C SER A 100 -28.22 -3.86 -28.27
N SER A 101 -27.40 -3.38 -29.21
CA SER A 101 -26.70 -2.10 -29.16
C SER A 101 -27.69 -0.96 -28.95
N SER A 102 -27.86 -0.57 -27.68
CA SER A 102 -28.29 0.76 -27.28
C SER A 102 -27.28 1.21 -26.22
N HIS A 103 -26.76 2.43 -26.38
CA HIS A 103 -25.96 3.06 -25.34
C HIS A 103 -26.83 3.19 -24.08
N GLU A 104 -26.81 2.20 -23.19
CA GLU A 104 -27.34 2.39 -21.84
C GLU A 104 -26.56 3.56 -21.23
N ALA A 105 -27.26 4.67 -21.02
CA ALA A 105 -26.70 5.85 -20.42
C ALA A 105 -26.24 5.49 -19.00
N ILE A 106 -24.93 5.35 -18.82
CA ILE A 106 -24.32 5.18 -17.50
C ILE A 106 -24.81 6.32 -16.61
N GLN A 107 -25.58 5.99 -15.58
CA GLN A 107 -26.11 6.93 -14.61
C GLN A 107 -25.40 6.73 -13.27
N PHE A 108 -24.83 7.80 -12.73
CA PHE A 108 -24.15 7.82 -11.45
C PHE A 108 -25.13 8.20 -10.34
N ASN A 109 -25.62 7.21 -9.59
CA ASN A 109 -26.63 7.43 -8.56
C ASN A 109 -26.00 7.84 -7.22
N ALA A 110 -26.58 8.85 -6.59
CA ALA A 110 -26.19 9.31 -5.28
C ALA A 110 -26.70 8.33 -4.21
N VAL A 111 -25.80 7.91 -3.33
CA VAL A 111 -26.07 6.92 -2.28
C VAL A 111 -26.16 7.62 -0.93
N ARG A 112 -27.14 7.26 -0.10
CA ARG A 112 -27.19 7.73 1.29
C ARG A 112 -26.16 6.98 2.14
N VAL A 113 -25.39 7.74 2.90
CA VAL A 113 -24.33 7.21 3.77
C VAL A 113 -24.85 7.10 5.20
N SER A 114 -24.60 5.98 5.86
CA SER A 114 -24.93 5.80 7.29
C SER A 114 -23.83 6.30 8.24
N LYS A 115 -22.60 6.45 7.73
CA LYS A 115 -21.44 6.96 8.46
C LYS A 115 -21.51 8.47 8.62
N ASN A 116 -21.11 8.98 9.79
CA ASN A 116 -21.02 10.41 10.10
C ASN A 116 -19.76 10.70 10.95
N PHE A 117 -19.53 11.96 11.34
CA PHE A 117 -18.32 12.32 12.09
C PHE A 117 -18.21 11.69 13.47
N LYS A 118 -19.32 11.21 14.07
CA LYS A 118 -19.28 10.49 15.36
C LYS A 118 -18.60 9.13 15.27
N GLN A 119 -18.55 8.54 14.08
CA GLN A 119 -17.91 7.23 13.86
C GLN A 119 -16.40 7.33 13.62
N LEU A 120 -15.89 8.54 13.38
CA LEU A 120 -14.46 8.82 13.32
C LEU A 120 -14.06 9.36 14.69
N ALA A 121 -13.05 8.83 15.36
CA ALA A 121 -12.54 9.41 16.60
C ALA A 121 -11.48 10.49 16.31
N GLY A 122 -11.28 11.43 17.24
CA GLY A 122 -10.29 12.51 17.10
C GLY A 122 -10.52 13.43 15.90
N MET A 123 -9.45 14.09 15.45
CA MET A 123 -9.38 14.95 14.27
C MET A 123 -10.40 16.11 14.32
N ALA A 124 -10.57 16.69 15.52
CA ALA A 124 -11.61 17.70 15.80
C ALA A 124 -11.48 18.95 14.91
N ASP A 125 -10.27 19.47 14.73
CA ASP A 125 -10.02 20.67 13.92
C ASP A 125 -10.36 20.43 12.44
N LEU A 126 -9.97 19.27 11.90
CA LEU A 126 -10.29 18.87 10.53
C LEU A 126 -11.80 18.74 10.32
N LYS A 127 -12.50 18.05 11.23
CA LYS A 127 -13.96 17.88 11.17
C LYS A 127 -14.68 19.21 11.23
N THR A 128 -14.25 20.09 12.13
CA THR A 128 -14.82 21.43 12.30
C THR A 128 -14.66 22.24 11.03
N ARG A 129 -13.43 22.29 10.48
CA ARG A 129 -13.12 23.01 9.25
C ARG A 129 -13.90 22.48 8.05
N LEU A 130 -14.02 21.16 7.90
CA LEU A 130 -14.81 20.54 6.83
C LEU A 130 -16.29 20.89 6.93
N LEU A 131 -16.86 20.86 8.14
CA LEU A 131 -18.25 21.19 8.38
C LEU A 131 -18.54 22.67 8.11
N GLU A 132 -17.69 23.56 8.60
CA GLU A 132 -17.82 25.01 8.42
C GLU A 132 -17.77 25.38 6.93
N VAL A 133 -16.75 24.90 6.22
CA VAL A 133 -16.61 25.13 4.79
C VAL A 133 -17.82 24.58 4.04
N SER A 134 -18.25 23.36 4.35
CA SER A 134 -19.39 22.73 3.65
C SER A 134 -20.72 23.42 3.91
N LYS A 135 -20.97 23.89 5.14
CA LYS A 135 -22.14 24.70 5.46
C LYS A 135 -22.11 26.04 4.73
N SER A 136 -20.94 26.69 4.66
CA SER A 136 -20.77 27.92 3.89
C SER A 136 -21.10 27.73 2.40
N VAL A 137 -20.74 26.57 1.85
CA VAL A 137 -21.15 26.19 0.49
C VAL A 137 -22.67 26.09 0.45
N LEU A 138 -23.31 25.29 1.31
CA LEU A 138 -24.76 25.06 1.30
C LEU A 138 -25.61 26.32 1.46
N ASP A 139 -25.25 27.20 2.38
CA ASP A 139 -26.04 28.35 2.83
C ASP A 139 -25.88 29.60 1.94
N SER A 140 -24.84 29.66 1.10
CA SER A 140 -24.58 30.82 0.25
C SER A 140 -25.71 31.09 -0.77
N LYS A 141 -26.28 32.30 -0.71
CA LYS A 141 -27.29 32.82 -1.65
C LYS A 141 -26.60 33.61 -2.79
N SER A 142 -26.60 33.03 -3.99
CA SER A 142 -26.36 33.64 -5.32
C SER A 142 -25.01 34.29 -5.66
N THR A 143 -24.51 33.91 -6.85
CA THR A 143 -23.48 34.50 -7.74
C THR A 143 -21.98 34.31 -7.48
N ASP A 144 -21.52 34.02 -6.25
CA ASP A 144 -20.10 33.67 -6.02
C ASP A 144 -19.93 32.50 -5.04
N ARG A 145 -20.65 31.41 -5.32
CA ARG A 145 -20.67 30.21 -4.48
C ARG A 145 -19.38 29.42 -4.70
N ARG A 146 -18.48 29.50 -3.72
CA ARG A 146 -17.30 28.63 -3.62
C ARG A 146 -17.76 27.22 -3.29
N ASN A 147 -17.63 26.28 -4.23
CA ASN A 147 -18.18 24.92 -4.11
C ASN A 147 -17.11 23.81 -4.11
N GLY A 148 -15.86 24.15 -4.41
CA GLY A 148 -14.76 23.19 -4.53
C GLY A 148 -13.91 23.09 -3.27
N ILE A 149 -13.88 21.90 -2.68
CA ILE A 149 -12.99 21.50 -1.59
C ILE A 149 -11.94 20.55 -2.15
N LEU A 150 -10.66 20.88 -1.98
CA LEU A 150 -9.53 20.00 -2.28
C LEU A 150 -8.97 19.42 -0.98
N LEU A 151 -9.18 18.12 -0.78
CA LEU A 151 -8.51 17.34 0.26
C LEU A 151 -7.13 16.92 -0.23
N HIS A 152 -6.09 17.27 0.52
CA HIS A 152 -4.73 16.82 0.24
C HIS A 152 -4.07 16.25 1.49
N GLY A 153 -2.95 15.55 1.32
CA GLY A 153 -2.18 14.97 2.42
C GLY A 153 -1.66 13.58 2.05
N GLU A 154 -0.84 13.01 2.92
CA GLU A 154 -0.23 11.71 2.70
C GLU A 154 -1.26 10.58 2.43
N PRO A 155 -0.88 9.55 1.66
CA PRO A 155 -1.76 8.43 1.36
C PRO A 155 -2.13 7.65 2.63
N GLY A 156 -3.38 7.16 2.66
CA GLY A 156 -3.85 6.30 3.75
C GLY A 156 -4.34 7.02 5.02
N ASN A 157 -4.48 8.35 5.02
CA ASN A 157 -5.04 9.12 6.13
C ASN A 157 -6.58 9.26 6.11
N GLY A 158 -7.27 8.55 5.23
CA GLY A 158 -8.73 8.49 5.22
C GLY A 158 -9.44 9.65 4.53
N LYS A 159 -8.82 10.29 3.53
CA LYS A 159 -9.45 11.35 2.70
C LYS A 159 -10.85 10.95 2.21
N THR A 160 -10.96 9.75 1.66
CA THR A 160 -12.23 9.13 1.25
C THR A 160 -13.21 9.00 2.43
N GLU A 161 -12.78 8.42 3.56
CA GLU A 161 -13.63 8.24 4.74
C GLU A 161 -14.16 9.57 5.32
N PHE A 162 -13.35 10.64 5.30
CA PHE A 162 -13.80 11.97 5.72
C PHE A 162 -14.88 12.54 4.79
N ALA A 163 -14.78 12.33 3.47
CA ALA A 163 -15.82 12.76 2.53
C ALA A 163 -17.14 12.02 2.76
N PHE A 164 -17.10 10.70 2.98
CA PHE A 164 -18.28 9.91 3.33
C PHE A 164 -18.90 10.34 4.66
N ALA A 165 -18.08 10.55 5.69
CA ALA A 165 -18.56 10.97 7.00
C ALA A 165 -19.14 12.40 6.98
N LEU A 166 -18.57 13.30 6.18
CA LEU A 166 -19.12 14.64 5.96
C LEU A 166 -20.49 14.59 5.29
N ALA A 167 -20.68 13.75 4.27
CA ALA A 167 -21.97 13.60 3.61
C ALA A 167 -23.06 13.12 4.59
N GLY A 168 -22.76 12.15 5.44
CA GLY A 168 -23.69 11.70 6.48
C GLY A 168 -23.92 12.72 7.59
N GLU A 169 -22.90 13.50 7.98
CA GLU A 169 -23.04 14.61 8.94
C GLU A 169 -23.99 15.70 8.41
N LEU A 170 -23.90 16.00 7.11
CA LEU A 170 -24.80 16.93 6.41
C LEU A 170 -26.16 16.31 6.05
N SER A 171 -26.34 15.00 6.25
CA SER A 171 -27.53 14.24 5.85
C SER A 171 -27.89 14.37 4.36
N VAL A 172 -26.87 14.45 3.50
CA VAL A 172 -27.02 14.51 2.04
C VAL A 172 -26.45 13.24 1.40
N PRO A 173 -26.98 12.79 0.25
CA PRO A 173 -26.40 11.66 -0.48
C PRO A 173 -25.05 12.03 -1.11
N ILE A 174 -24.24 11.01 -1.42
CA ILE A 174 -22.92 11.15 -2.03
C ILE A 174 -22.84 10.41 -3.37
N ILE A 175 -22.22 11.03 -4.36
CA ILE A 175 -21.73 10.38 -5.58
C ILE A 175 -20.21 10.30 -5.43
N SER A 176 -19.64 9.09 -5.46
CA SER A 176 -18.21 8.86 -5.27
C SER A 176 -17.62 8.23 -6.53
N VAL A 177 -16.56 8.83 -7.06
CA VAL A 177 -15.90 8.37 -8.29
C VAL A 177 -14.38 8.46 -8.14
N SER A 178 -13.65 7.40 -8.52
CA SER A 178 -12.20 7.49 -8.71
C SER A 178 -11.91 7.85 -10.17
N ILE A 179 -11.06 8.86 -10.38
CA ILE A 179 -10.66 9.26 -11.74
C ILE A 179 -9.81 8.17 -12.40
N ALA A 180 -8.95 7.47 -11.65
CA ALA A 180 -8.16 6.36 -12.18
C ALA A 180 -9.06 5.21 -12.67
N ASP A 181 -10.14 4.92 -11.95
CA ASP A 181 -11.14 3.93 -12.37
C ASP A 181 -11.91 4.36 -13.62
N LEU A 182 -12.22 5.66 -13.76
CA LEU A 182 -12.85 6.18 -14.98
C LEU A 182 -11.94 6.07 -16.19
N ALA A 183 -10.68 6.48 -16.05
CA ALA A 183 -9.70 6.46 -17.14
C ALA A 183 -9.42 5.03 -17.62
N SER A 184 -9.35 4.06 -16.70
CA SER A 184 -9.11 2.65 -17.04
C SER A 184 -10.30 1.95 -17.70
N LYS A 185 -11.54 2.24 -17.27
CA LYS A 185 -12.75 1.60 -17.82
C LYS A 185 -13.22 2.23 -19.12
N TRP A 186 -12.94 3.52 -19.34
CA TRP A 186 -13.48 4.33 -20.44
C TRP A 186 -12.36 5.07 -21.17
N VAL A 187 -11.42 4.30 -21.71
CA VAL A 187 -10.31 4.79 -22.54
C VAL A 187 -10.88 5.57 -23.73
N ASN A 188 -10.39 6.78 -23.99
CA ASN A 188 -10.87 7.72 -25.02
C ASN A 188 -12.27 8.32 -24.79
N GLN A 189 -12.97 7.99 -23.71
CA GLN A 189 -14.30 8.54 -23.35
C GLN A 189 -14.32 9.25 -22.00
N THR A 190 -13.18 9.41 -21.35
CA THR A 190 -13.08 9.95 -19.99
C THR A 190 -13.68 11.35 -19.87
N SER A 191 -13.54 12.21 -20.89
CA SER A 191 -14.14 13.56 -20.89
C SER A 191 -15.68 13.53 -20.91
N GLU A 192 -16.28 12.63 -21.68
CA GLU A 192 -17.74 12.48 -21.77
C GLU A 192 -18.32 11.89 -20.49
N THR A 193 -17.65 10.87 -19.94
CA THR A 193 -18.05 10.27 -18.66
C THR A 193 -17.94 11.27 -17.52
N LEU A 194 -16.90 12.11 -17.49
CA LEU A 194 -16.82 13.21 -16.52
C LEU A 194 -17.99 14.18 -16.68
N ASN A 195 -18.32 14.63 -17.90
CA ASN A 195 -19.48 15.50 -18.12
C ASN A 195 -20.77 14.87 -17.56
N LYS A 196 -20.97 13.56 -17.74
CA LYS A 196 -22.10 12.82 -17.18
C LYS A 196 -22.10 12.80 -15.65
N VAL A 197 -20.97 12.48 -15.02
CA VAL A 197 -20.86 12.48 -13.53
C VAL A 197 -21.27 13.83 -12.95
N PHE A 198 -20.80 14.93 -13.53
CA PHE A 198 -21.15 16.27 -13.05
C PHE A 198 -22.62 16.62 -13.35
N ALA A 199 -23.16 16.21 -14.50
CA ALA A 199 -24.58 16.39 -14.81
C ALA A 199 -25.49 15.61 -13.84
N ASP A 200 -25.15 14.35 -13.54
CA ASP A 200 -25.88 13.50 -12.61
C ASP A 200 -25.82 14.05 -11.17
N ALA A 201 -24.70 14.65 -10.78
CA ALA A 201 -24.60 15.34 -9.50
C ALA A 201 -25.52 16.57 -9.45
N ALA A 202 -25.59 17.36 -10.52
CA ALA A 202 -26.45 18.54 -10.61
C ALA A 202 -27.95 18.20 -10.52
N THR A 203 -28.38 17.08 -11.13
CA THR A 203 -29.78 16.64 -11.11
C THR A 203 -30.18 16.04 -9.75
N GLN A 204 -29.23 15.52 -8.98
CA GLN A 204 -29.46 14.88 -7.68
C GLN A 204 -29.14 15.78 -6.48
N GLN A 205 -29.07 17.10 -6.70
CA GLN A 205 -28.83 18.07 -5.62
C GLN A 205 -29.98 18.09 -4.58
N PRO A 206 -29.70 18.38 -3.30
CA PRO A 206 -28.39 18.61 -2.70
C PRO A 206 -27.62 17.30 -2.47
N CYS A 207 -26.34 17.28 -2.83
CA CYS A 207 -25.48 16.10 -2.66
C CYS A 207 -24.00 16.48 -2.53
N VAL A 208 -23.17 15.51 -2.12
CA VAL A 208 -21.71 15.59 -2.20
C VAL A 208 -21.24 14.86 -3.44
N LEU A 209 -20.44 15.50 -4.28
CA LEU A 209 -19.69 14.85 -5.36
C LEU A 209 -18.24 14.66 -4.90
N PHE A 210 -17.88 13.44 -4.54
CA PHE A 210 -16.52 13.06 -4.15
C PHE A 210 -15.76 12.45 -5.32
N ILE A 211 -14.57 12.99 -5.57
CA ILE A 211 -13.70 12.60 -6.68
C ILE A 211 -12.31 12.28 -6.14
N ASP A 212 -11.92 11.00 -6.19
CA ASP A 212 -10.62 10.54 -5.70
C ASP A 212 -9.55 10.51 -6.79
N GLU A 213 -8.29 10.55 -6.36
CA GLU A 213 -7.10 10.41 -7.20
C GLU A 213 -7.04 11.38 -8.40
N ILE A 214 -7.34 12.66 -8.16
CA ILE A 214 -7.37 13.66 -9.23
C ILE A 214 -5.99 13.92 -9.85
N ASP A 215 -4.92 13.59 -9.12
CA ASP A 215 -3.52 13.62 -9.54
C ASP A 215 -3.20 12.61 -10.66
N SER A 216 -4.06 11.61 -10.89
CA SER A 216 -3.92 10.70 -12.02
C SER A 216 -4.09 11.40 -13.38
N VAL A 217 -4.90 12.45 -13.44
CA VAL A 217 -5.28 13.15 -14.68
C VAL A 217 -4.89 14.63 -14.68
N ILE A 218 -5.01 15.31 -13.54
CA ILE A 218 -4.66 16.73 -13.38
C ILE A 218 -3.18 16.82 -13.01
N LYS A 219 -2.30 16.53 -13.97
CA LYS A 219 -0.84 16.64 -13.78
C LYS A 219 -0.34 18.01 -14.21
N ASP A 220 0.77 18.46 -13.61
CA ASP A 220 1.45 19.68 -14.05
C ASP A 220 1.80 19.61 -15.55
N ARG A 221 1.37 20.64 -16.29
CA ARG A 221 1.59 20.80 -17.74
C ARG A 221 3.07 20.83 -18.10
N SER A 222 3.93 21.25 -17.16
CA SER A 222 5.38 21.27 -17.35
C SER A 222 5.99 19.86 -17.43
N GLN A 223 5.36 18.87 -16.79
CA GLN A 223 5.79 17.46 -16.82
C GLN A 223 5.04 16.61 -17.84
N SER A 224 3.93 17.11 -18.38
CA SER A 224 3.07 16.44 -19.35
C SER A 224 3.28 16.98 -20.77
N SER A 225 4.55 17.27 -21.11
CA SER A 225 4.97 17.61 -22.47
C SER A 225 4.64 16.47 -23.45
N GLY A 226 3.42 16.48 -24.00
CA GLY A 226 3.03 15.64 -25.12
C GLY A 226 1.66 14.94 -25.08
N ASP A 227 0.81 15.12 -24.06
CA ASP A 227 -0.52 14.46 -24.04
C ASP A 227 -1.70 15.46 -24.16
N PRO A 228 -2.21 15.71 -25.38
CA PRO A 228 -3.39 16.55 -25.62
C PRO A 228 -4.67 16.01 -24.96
N GLU A 229 -4.78 14.70 -24.74
CA GLU A 229 -5.96 14.08 -24.16
C GLU A 229 -6.03 14.40 -22.65
N ALA A 230 -4.92 14.23 -21.93
CA ALA A 230 -4.83 14.60 -20.52
C ALA A 230 -5.17 16.08 -20.26
N ALA A 231 -4.68 16.98 -21.14
CA ALA A 231 -5.00 18.40 -21.08
C ALA A 231 -6.50 18.68 -21.31
N LYS A 232 -7.11 17.98 -22.27
CA LYS A 232 -8.55 18.08 -22.55
C LYS A 232 -9.39 17.61 -21.36
N VAL A 233 -9.04 16.48 -20.75
CA VAL A 233 -9.75 15.93 -19.58
C VAL A 233 -9.61 16.89 -18.39
N THR A 234 -8.41 17.42 -18.14
CA THR A 234 -8.14 18.41 -17.09
C THR A 234 -8.98 19.67 -17.25
N ASN A 235 -9.01 20.27 -18.46
CA ASN A 235 -9.82 21.46 -18.72
C ASN A 235 -11.32 21.17 -18.57
N THR A 236 -11.78 20.00 -19.03
CA THR A 236 -13.18 19.57 -18.91
C THR A 236 -13.58 19.46 -17.44
N PHE A 237 -12.76 18.80 -16.63
CA PHE A 237 -12.95 18.67 -15.20
C PHE A 237 -13.11 20.04 -14.52
N LEU A 238 -12.12 20.93 -14.71
CA LEU A 238 -12.09 22.24 -14.07
C LEU A 238 -13.27 23.13 -14.52
N THR A 239 -13.69 23.02 -15.77
CA THR A 239 -14.87 23.73 -16.29
C THR A 239 -16.14 23.24 -15.60
N ASN A 240 -16.29 21.93 -15.38
CA ASN A 240 -17.49 21.40 -14.73
C ASN A 240 -17.57 21.72 -13.23
N VAL A 241 -16.43 21.81 -12.53
CA VAL A 241 -16.41 22.29 -11.13
C VAL A 241 -17.03 23.68 -11.03
N VAL A 242 -16.67 24.59 -11.95
CA VAL A 242 -17.21 25.96 -12.01
C VAL A 242 -18.70 25.95 -12.36
N LYS A 243 -19.16 25.09 -13.28
CA LYS A 243 -20.59 24.98 -13.64
C LYS A 243 -21.47 24.56 -12.45
N LEU A 244 -20.95 23.76 -11.52
CA LEU A 244 -21.70 23.35 -10.33
C LEU A 244 -21.80 24.44 -9.25
N ARG A 245 -21.27 25.65 -9.46
CA ARG A 245 -21.37 26.73 -8.46
C ARG A 245 -22.81 27.18 -8.25
N GLU A 246 -23.64 27.09 -9.29
CA GLU A 246 -25.05 27.47 -9.22
C GLU A 246 -25.94 26.37 -8.63
N SER A 247 -25.39 25.18 -8.34
CA SER A 247 -26.12 24.06 -7.77
C SER A 247 -25.82 23.86 -6.28
N LYS A 248 -26.69 23.12 -5.58
CA LYS A 248 -26.46 22.71 -4.19
C LYS A 248 -25.57 21.47 -4.08
N VAL A 249 -24.53 21.39 -4.93
CA VAL A 249 -23.57 20.29 -4.93
C VAL A 249 -22.27 20.74 -4.27
N ILE A 250 -21.80 19.98 -3.29
CA ILE A 250 -20.48 20.17 -2.68
C ILE A 250 -19.50 19.29 -3.44
N VAL A 251 -18.53 19.89 -4.13
CA VAL A 251 -17.50 19.15 -4.86
C VAL A 251 -16.31 18.95 -3.94
N ILE A 252 -15.98 17.70 -3.65
CA ILE A 252 -14.81 17.31 -2.86
C ILE A 252 -13.88 16.51 -3.77
N ALA A 253 -12.68 17.01 -3.98
CA ALA A 253 -11.65 16.30 -4.74
C ALA A 253 -10.50 15.90 -3.81
N ALA A 254 -9.91 14.73 -4.00
CA ALA A 254 -8.80 14.24 -3.20
C ALA A 254 -7.52 14.03 -4.03
N THR A 255 -6.37 14.39 -3.46
CA THR A 255 -5.04 14.15 -4.03
C THR A 255 -4.06 13.69 -2.95
N ASN A 256 -3.07 12.88 -3.31
CA ASN A 256 -1.94 12.58 -2.43
C ASN A 256 -0.80 13.59 -2.60
N TYR A 257 -0.76 14.30 -3.73
CA TYR A 257 0.37 15.14 -4.13
C TYR A 257 -0.11 16.49 -4.66
N ILE A 258 -0.46 17.40 -3.75
CA ILE A 258 -0.89 18.76 -4.14
C ILE A 258 0.17 19.49 -4.99
N ASP A 259 1.46 19.25 -4.71
CA ASP A 259 2.60 19.83 -5.43
C ASP A 259 2.75 19.31 -6.88
N GLN A 260 2.02 18.24 -7.26
CA GLN A 260 2.04 17.66 -8.61
C GLN A 260 0.84 18.07 -9.47
N LEU A 261 -0.13 18.76 -8.89
CA LEU A 261 -1.33 19.21 -9.60
C LEU A 261 -1.04 20.41 -10.49
N ASP A 262 -1.78 20.53 -11.60
CA ASP A 262 -1.76 21.73 -12.45
C ASP A 262 -1.98 22.99 -11.58
N PRO A 263 -1.05 23.97 -11.59
CA PRO A 263 -1.23 25.21 -10.85
C PRO A 263 -2.56 25.92 -11.14
N ALA A 264 -3.11 25.75 -12.35
CA ALA A 264 -4.42 26.29 -12.72
C ALA A 264 -5.57 25.64 -11.94
N ALA A 265 -5.45 24.40 -11.47
CA ALA A 265 -6.43 23.77 -10.58
C ALA A 265 -6.36 24.33 -9.15
N ILE A 266 -5.18 24.77 -8.73
CA ILE A 266 -4.89 25.29 -7.39
C ILE A 266 -5.24 26.79 -7.27
N ARG A 267 -5.41 27.51 -8.39
CA ARG A 267 -5.80 28.93 -8.38
C ARG A 267 -7.20 29.14 -7.79
N GLU A 268 -7.39 30.30 -7.17
CA GLU A 268 -8.68 30.77 -6.66
C GLU A 268 -9.72 30.78 -7.79
N GLY A 269 -10.96 30.39 -7.50
CA GLY A 269 -12.02 30.27 -8.51
C GLY A 269 -12.36 28.83 -8.96
N ARG A 270 -11.72 27.80 -8.40
CA ARG A 270 -12.02 26.38 -8.69
C ARG A 270 -12.07 25.52 -7.43
N PHE A 271 -10.92 25.26 -6.83
CA PHE A 271 -10.81 24.67 -5.50
C PHE A 271 -10.49 25.77 -4.50
N ASP A 272 -11.55 26.45 -4.08
CA ASP A 272 -11.44 27.62 -3.22
C ASP A 272 -10.98 27.25 -1.79
N PHE A 273 -11.26 26.02 -1.37
CA PHE A 273 -10.86 25.51 -0.05
C PHE A 273 -9.86 24.38 -0.20
N LYS A 274 -8.66 24.55 0.36
CA LYS A 274 -7.62 23.53 0.44
C LYS A 274 -7.52 23.09 1.89
N ILE A 275 -7.80 21.81 2.12
CA ILE A 275 -7.84 21.24 3.47
C ILE A 275 -6.88 20.06 3.49
N GLU A 276 -5.85 20.18 4.33
CA GLU A 276 -4.94 19.09 4.60
C GLU A 276 -5.62 18.06 5.50
N VAL A 277 -5.48 16.79 5.16
CA VAL A 277 -5.83 15.64 6.00
C VAL A 277 -4.52 15.10 6.60
N PRO A 278 -4.13 15.56 7.80
CA PRO A 278 -2.89 15.14 8.42
C PRO A 278 -2.97 13.68 8.90
N PRO A 279 -1.83 13.08 9.30
CA PRO A 279 -1.85 11.82 10.03
C PRO A 279 -2.79 11.87 11.25
N PRO A 280 -3.39 10.74 11.64
CA PRO A 280 -4.32 10.67 12.78
C PRO A 280 -3.68 11.20 14.07
N ASP A 281 -4.44 12.01 14.81
CA ASP A 281 -4.08 12.46 16.16
C ASP A 281 -4.13 11.32 17.19
N MET A 282 -3.73 11.59 18.43
CA MET A 282 -3.61 10.56 19.46
C MET A 282 -4.91 9.78 19.69
N GLU A 283 -6.05 10.48 19.72
CA GLU A 283 -7.37 9.87 19.92
C GLU A 283 -7.76 8.99 18.73
N ALA A 284 -7.58 9.49 17.52
CA ALA A 284 -7.83 8.75 16.29
C ALA A 284 -6.95 7.49 16.19
N ARG A 285 -5.64 7.59 16.51
CA ARG A 285 -4.72 6.44 16.50
C ARG A 285 -5.18 5.34 17.44
N LEU A 286 -5.58 5.71 18.66
CA LEU A 286 -6.09 4.77 19.66
C LEU A 286 -7.35 4.06 19.15
N ALA A 287 -8.31 4.81 18.61
CA ALA A 287 -9.55 4.25 18.09
C ALA A 287 -9.31 3.32 16.89
N ILE A 288 -8.43 3.69 15.95
CA ILE A 288 -8.08 2.87 14.79
C ILE A 288 -7.46 1.55 15.24
N LEU A 289 -6.49 1.58 16.16
CA LEU A 289 -5.86 0.37 16.69
C LEU A 289 -6.85 -0.51 17.46
N ARG A 290 -7.66 0.07 18.36
CA ARG A 290 -8.70 -0.69 19.08
C ARG A 290 -9.69 -1.34 18.13
N HIS A 291 -10.11 -0.62 17.10
CA HIS A 291 -11.00 -1.16 16.08
C HIS A 291 -10.36 -2.34 15.34
N ALA A 292 -9.10 -2.21 14.92
CA ALA A 292 -8.36 -3.26 14.23
C ALA A 292 -8.09 -4.48 15.13
N LEU A 293 -7.92 -4.27 16.44
CA LEU A 293 -7.69 -5.31 17.45
C LEU A 293 -8.98 -5.93 18.01
N LYS A 294 -10.16 -5.47 17.60
CA LYS A 294 -11.45 -5.96 18.12
C LYS A 294 -11.66 -7.47 17.91
N SER A 295 -11.04 -8.03 16.86
CA SER A 295 -11.15 -9.45 16.51
C SER A 295 -10.05 -10.32 17.12
N LEU A 296 -9.36 -9.86 18.16
CA LEU A 296 -8.40 -10.70 18.89
C LEU A 296 -9.08 -11.97 19.43
N PRO A 297 -8.37 -13.12 19.46
CA PRO A 297 -8.88 -14.34 20.10
C PRO A 297 -9.27 -14.07 21.55
N ALA A 298 -10.37 -14.67 22.02
CA ALA A 298 -10.83 -14.48 23.41
C ALA A 298 -9.81 -14.93 24.47
N SER A 299 -8.87 -15.81 24.09
CA SER A 299 -7.74 -16.24 24.93
C SER A 299 -6.63 -15.20 25.08
N SER A 300 -6.61 -14.16 24.25
CA SER A 300 -5.55 -13.15 24.20
C SER A 300 -6.05 -11.83 24.79
N LYS A 301 -5.44 -11.40 25.90
CA LYS A 301 -5.78 -10.15 26.58
C LYS A 301 -4.89 -9.01 26.08
N LEU A 302 -5.50 -7.90 25.68
CA LEU A 302 -4.77 -6.70 25.29
C LEU A 302 -4.32 -5.93 26.53
N ASP A 303 -3.02 -5.66 26.64
CA ASP A 303 -2.51 -4.72 27.63
C ASP A 303 -2.73 -3.28 27.16
N GLU A 304 -3.61 -2.58 27.85
CA GLU A 304 -3.98 -1.20 27.52
C GLU A 304 -2.78 -0.24 27.71
N SER A 305 -1.87 -0.51 28.66
CA SER A 305 -0.70 0.35 28.87
C SER A 305 0.30 0.27 27.70
N SER A 306 0.48 -0.94 27.16
CA SER A 306 1.23 -1.17 25.92
C SER A 306 0.59 -0.47 24.72
N LEU A 307 -0.75 -0.54 24.60
CA LEU A 307 -1.46 0.16 23.52
C LEU A 307 -1.26 1.67 23.59
N GLN A 308 -1.36 2.28 24.79
CA GLN A 308 -1.11 3.71 24.99
C GLN A 308 0.33 4.09 24.62
N SER A 309 1.30 3.26 24.97
CA SER A 309 2.71 3.46 24.60
C SER A 309 2.90 3.43 23.07
N CYS A 310 2.30 2.47 22.38
CA CYS A 310 2.28 2.41 20.91
C CYS A 310 1.64 3.66 20.28
N VAL A 311 0.49 4.11 20.80
CA VAL A 311 -0.23 5.27 20.27
C VAL A 311 0.61 6.55 20.37
N LYS A 312 1.37 6.72 21.46
CA LYS A 312 2.32 7.83 21.61
C LYS A 312 3.48 7.69 20.61
N ARG A 313 4.06 6.50 20.53
CA ARG A 313 5.25 6.24 19.68
C ARG A 313 4.97 6.35 18.18
N TRP A 314 3.81 5.85 17.74
CA TRP A 314 3.42 5.79 16.33
C TRP A 314 2.76 7.08 15.83
N GLU A 315 3.05 8.22 16.44
CA GLU A 315 2.73 9.53 15.88
C GLU A 315 3.28 9.65 14.46
N GLY A 316 2.49 10.23 13.55
CA GLY A 316 2.84 10.35 12.13
C GLY A 316 2.62 9.07 11.28
N TYR A 317 2.19 7.95 11.87
CA TYR A 317 1.73 6.80 11.06
C TYR A 317 0.35 7.08 10.45
N SER A 318 0.16 6.67 9.19
CA SER A 318 -1.11 6.79 8.52
C SER A 318 -2.18 5.86 9.11
N ALA A 319 -3.45 6.23 8.94
CA ALA A 319 -4.57 5.44 9.42
C ALA A 319 -4.59 4.02 8.81
N SER A 320 -4.27 3.90 7.51
CA SER A 320 -4.14 2.62 6.83
C SER A 320 -3.04 1.74 7.43
N ARG A 321 -1.88 2.33 7.76
CA ARG A 321 -0.77 1.62 8.40
C ARG A 321 -1.14 1.11 9.78
N LEU A 322 -1.76 1.93 10.61
CA LEU A 322 -2.23 1.54 11.95
C LEU A 322 -3.26 0.41 11.88
N SER A 323 -4.22 0.50 10.96
CA SER A 323 -5.19 -0.57 10.72
C SER A 323 -4.50 -1.87 10.31
N ALA A 324 -3.50 -1.79 9.43
CA ALA A 324 -2.76 -2.96 8.96
C ALA A 324 -1.91 -3.60 10.06
N ILE A 325 -1.28 -2.81 10.95
CA ILE A 325 -0.56 -3.34 12.12
C ILE A 325 -1.51 -4.11 13.04
N GLY A 326 -2.69 -3.54 13.34
CA GLY A 326 -3.69 -4.22 14.17
C GLY A 326 -4.20 -5.52 13.54
N LYS A 327 -4.43 -5.54 12.22
CA LYS A 327 -4.80 -6.76 11.48
C LYS A 327 -3.71 -7.82 11.52
N GLU A 328 -2.44 -7.44 11.34
CA GLU A 328 -1.31 -8.37 11.44
C GLU A 328 -1.18 -8.92 12.86
N CYS A 329 -1.39 -8.08 13.88
CA CYS A 329 -1.42 -8.50 15.28
C CYS A 329 -2.51 -9.56 15.53
N VAL A 330 -3.73 -9.36 15.03
CA VAL A 330 -4.83 -10.34 15.15
C VAL A 330 -4.48 -11.65 14.45
N LYS A 331 -3.92 -11.58 13.24
CA LYS A 331 -3.47 -12.75 12.48
C LYS A 331 -2.40 -13.54 13.24
N MET A 332 -1.37 -12.86 13.75
CA MET A 332 -0.33 -13.49 14.56
C MET A 332 -0.90 -14.09 15.85
N ALA A 333 -1.78 -13.37 16.55
CA ALA A 333 -2.40 -13.85 17.78
C ALA A 333 -3.24 -15.11 17.54
N SER A 334 -3.91 -15.20 16.39
CA SER A 334 -4.69 -16.39 16.01
C SER A 334 -3.81 -17.62 15.79
N SER A 335 -2.58 -17.45 15.29
CA SER A 335 -1.62 -18.53 15.07
C SER A 335 -0.83 -18.90 16.32
N MET A 336 -0.28 -17.91 17.03
CA MET A 336 0.60 -18.11 18.19
C MET A 336 -0.17 -18.32 19.50
N LYS A 337 -1.43 -17.90 19.57
CA LYS A 337 -2.30 -17.95 20.75
C LYS A 337 -1.64 -17.43 22.03
N PRO A 338 -1.04 -16.22 22.01
CA PRO A 338 -0.46 -15.66 23.22
C PRO A 338 -1.55 -15.36 24.26
N GLU A 339 -1.22 -15.50 25.54
CA GLU A 339 -2.13 -15.12 26.63
C GLU A 339 -2.29 -13.59 26.72
N PHE A 340 -1.21 -12.85 26.49
CA PHE A 340 -1.17 -11.39 26.55
C PHE A 340 -0.61 -10.78 25.27
N ILE A 341 -1.22 -9.68 24.83
CA ILE A 341 -0.75 -8.81 23.76
C ILE A 341 -0.10 -7.60 24.42
N ASP A 342 1.21 -7.68 24.60
CA ASP A 342 2.05 -6.62 25.15
C ASP A 342 2.69 -5.77 24.04
N LEU A 343 3.49 -4.80 24.45
CA LEU A 343 4.22 -3.91 23.56
C LEU A 343 5.18 -4.67 22.64
N SER A 344 5.83 -5.72 23.15
CA SER A 344 6.71 -6.60 22.37
C SER A 344 5.97 -7.27 21.21
N PHE A 345 4.75 -7.75 21.46
CA PHE A 345 3.91 -8.38 20.44
C PHE A 345 3.46 -7.38 19.37
N LEU A 346 3.06 -6.17 19.77
CA LEU A 346 2.68 -5.09 18.85
C LEU A 346 3.86 -4.65 17.97
N LYS A 347 5.07 -4.55 18.55
CA LYS A 347 6.31 -4.29 17.80
C LYS A 347 6.64 -5.40 16.81
N LEU A 348 6.43 -6.66 17.20
CA LEU A 348 6.64 -7.80 16.33
C LEU A 348 5.66 -7.77 15.13
N ALA A 349 4.40 -7.40 15.35
CA ALA A 349 3.43 -7.21 14.28
C ALA A 349 3.82 -6.11 13.29
N LEU A 350 4.31 -4.97 13.79
CA LEU A 350 4.89 -3.92 12.95
C LEU A 350 6.06 -4.44 12.11
N ARG A 351 6.99 -5.18 12.72
CA ARG A 351 8.16 -5.73 12.03
C ARG A 351 7.78 -6.74 10.95
N ASN A 352 6.82 -7.62 11.25
CA ASN A 352 6.30 -8.58 10.27
C ASN A 352 5.63 -7.90 9.08
N LEU A 353 4.88 -6.82 9.34
CA LEU A 353 4.24 -6.03 8.29
C LEU A 353 5.26 -5.31 7.38
N GLN A 354 6.39 -4.89 7.92
CA GLN A 354 7.46 -4.25 7.14
C GLN A 354 8.21 -5.25 6.23
N GLY A 355 8.29 -6.52 6.62
CA GLY A 355 8.87 -7.60 5.82
C GLY A 355 10.32 -7.32 5.38
N THR A 356 10.65 -7.66 4.13
CA THR A 356 11.97 -7.48 3.50
C THR A 356 12.31 -6.03 3.14
N THR A 357 11.38 -5.08 3.33
CA THR A 357 11.63 -3.65 3.09
C THR A 357 12.74 -3.10 4.01
N LEU A 358 12.99 -3.78 5.13
CA LEU A 358 14.07 -3.49 6.06
C LEU A 358 15.40 -3.99 5.48
N THR A 359 16.06 -3.16 4.68
CA THR A 359 17.43 -3.43 4.25
C THR A 359 18.38 -3.12 5.41
N MET A 360 18.88 -4.17 6.06
CA MET A 360 20.03 -4.03 6.95
C MET A 360 21.30 -3.84 6.09
N PRO A 361 22.33 -3.13 6.57
CA PRO A 361 23.60 -3.04 5.87
C PRO A 361 24.35 -4.38 5.94
N GLU A 362 23.92 -5.35 5.14
CA GLU A 362 24.52 -6.69 5.02
C GLU A 362 25.96 -6.61 4.49
N GLY A 363 26.80 -7.58 4.87
CA GLY A 363 28.21 -7.61 4.46
C GLY A 363 29.09 -6.52 5.09
N THR A 364 28.61 -5.81 6.11
CA THR A 364 29.38 -4.77 6.81
C THR A 364 30.00 -5.27 8.11
N LEU A 365 31.12 -4.68 8.49
CA LEU A 365 31.82 -4.94 9.75
C LEU A 365 30.97 -4.55 10.98
N THR A 366 31.05 -5.34 12.05
CA THR A 366 30.48 -4.98 13.35
C THR A 366 31.36 -3.95 14.06
N LEU A 367 30.83 -3.27 15.10
CA LEU A 367 31.63 -2.34 15.91
C LEU A 367 32.85 -3.01 16.55
N ASP A 368 32.80 -4.31 16.81
CA ASP A 368 33.93 -5.09 17.33
C ASP A 368 35.04 -5.32 16.31
N GLN A 369 34.68 -5.37 15.03
CA GLN A 369 35.60 -5.60 13.92
C GLN A 369 36.24 -4.31 13.40
N LEU A 370 35.69 -3.16 13.77
CA LEU A 370 36.22 -1.85 13.39
C LEU A 370 37.36 -1.42 14.30
N TYR A 371 38.47 -1.01 13.69
CA TYR A 371 39.57 -0.38 14.41
C TYR A 371 39.22 1.08 14.72
N MET A 372 38.86 1.36 15.98
CA MET A 372 38.54 2.70 16.47
C MET A 372 38.98 2.88 17.92
N GLN A 373 39.01 4.13 18.40
CA GLN A 373 39.33 4.43 19.80
C GLN A 373 38.29 3.81 20.74
N ARG A 374 38.74 3.30 21.90
CA ARG A 374 37.86 2.67 22.90
C ARG A 374 36.77 3.63 23.40
N SER A 375 37.07 4.92 23.52
CA SER A 375 36.12 5.97 23.88
C SER A 375 35.00 6.10 22.85
N THR A 376 35.35 6.21 21.56
CA THR A 376 34.40 6.29 20.44
C THR A 376 33.53 5.04 20.38
N LYS A 377 34.13 3.85 20.51
CA LYS A 377 33.41 2.58 20.54
C LYS A 377 32.39 2.53 21.68
N ARG A 378 32.79 2.87 22.92
CA ARG A 378 31.89 2.94 24.07
C ARG A 378 30.76 3.96 23.88
N SER A 379 31.05 5.09 23.25
CA SER A 379 30.04 6.11 22.93
C SER A 379 28.98 5.54 21.97
N LEU A 380 29.41 4.88 20.90
CA LEU A 380 28.53 4.21 19.94
C LEU A 380 27.73 3.07 20.58
N GLU A 381 28.35 2.26 21.44
CA GLU A 381 27.65 1.20 22.19
C GLU A 381 26.58 1.78 23.12
N SER A 382 26.88 2.87 23.83
CA SER A 382 25.93 3.56 24.71
C SER A 382 24.77 4.18 23.92
N LEU A 383 25.05 4.82 22.79
CA LEU A 383 24.03 5.33 21.86
C LEU A 383 23.14 4.21 21.33
N ALA A 384 23.72 3.09 20.90
CA ALA A 384 22.97 1.96 20.37
C ALA A 384 22.06 1.34 21.44
N LEU A 385 22.55 1.23 22.69
CA LEU A 385 21.75 0.75 23.81
C LEU A 385 20.53 1.65 24.06
N ARG A 386 20.70 2.98 23.99
CA ARG A 386 19.59 3.93 24.12
C ARG A 386 18.51 3.74 23.06
N LEU A 387 18.91 3.38 21.83
CA LEU A 387 17.98 3.12 20.72
C LEU A 387 17.25 1.78 20.87
N VAL A 388 17.95 0.75 21.35
CA VAL A 388 17.39 -0.61 21.53
C VAL A 388 16.45 -0.67 22.74
N ASP A 389 16.84 -0.08 23.87
CA ASP A 389 16.12 -0.14 25.15
C ASP A 389 15.50 1.21 25.54
N TYR A 390 14.89 1.87 24.55
CA TYR A 390 14.39 3.22 24.72
C TYR A 390 13.28 3.35 25.76
N GLU A 391 12.49 2.29 25.95
CA GLU A 391 11.40 2.28 26.92
C GLU A 391 11.94 2.44 28.34
N ARG A 392 12.98 1.68 28.64
CA ARG A 392 13.69 1.79 29.92
C ARG A 392 14.28 3.19 30.08
N ILE A 393 14.92 3.73 29.04
CA ILE A 393 15.49 5.07 29.09
C ILE A 393 14.42 6.14 29.35
N GLU A 394 13.30 6.11 28.63
CA GLU A 394 12.21 7.07 28.79
C GLU A 394 11.51 6.94 30.15
N SER A 395 11.32 5.72 30.67
CA SER A 395 10.77 5.48 32.01
C SER A 395 11.66 6.03 33.15
N LEU A 396 12.96 6.14 32.89
CA LEU A 396 13.93 6.76 33.81
C LEU A 396 14.08 8.28 33.58
N GLY A 397 13.24 8.89 32.73
CA GLY A 397 13.27 10.32 32.40
C GLY A 397 14.32 10.72 31.38
N GLY A 398 14.98 9.76 30.72
CA GLY A 398 15.91 9.99 29.64
C GLY A 398 15.22 10.27 28.30
N THR A 399 16.00 10.74 27.33
CA THR A 399 15.51 11.03 25.97
C THR A 399 16.24 10.21 24.92
N MET A 400 15.50 9.77 23.90
CA MET A 400 16.07 9.19 22.69
C MET A 400 16.85 10.25 21.90
N PRO A 401 18.03 9.91 21.35
CA PRO A 401 18.73 10.81 20.45
C PRO A 401 17.99 10.91 19.12
N THR A 402 17.71 12.14 18.68
CA THR A 402 17.06 12.45 17.40
C THR A 402 18.07 12.78 16.30
N GLY A 403 19.26 13.26 16.67
CA GLY A 403 20.38 13.48 15.76
C GLY A 403 21.74 13.19 16.38
N ILE A 404 22.61 12.58 15.60
CA ILE A 404 23.99 12.21 15.97
C ILE A 404 24.95 12.78 14.93
N LEU A 405 25.99 13.47 15.38
CA LEU A 405 27.04 14.03 14.52
C LEU A 405 28.29 13.16 14.59
N PHE A 406 28.72 12.64 13.45
CA PHE A 406 29.98 11.94 13.29
C PHE A 406 31.01 12.93 12.76
N THR A 407 32.06 13.19 13.52
CA THR A 407 33.10 14.16 13.18
C THR A 407 34.44 13.46 13.03
N GLY A 408 35.26 13.87 12.09
CA GLY A 408 36.65 13.43 12.03
C GLY A 408 37.27 13.65 10.65
N PRO A 409 38.59 13.55 10.50
CA PRO A 409 39.27 13.75 9.22
C PRO A 409 38.74 12.87 8.08
N SER A 410 39.04 13.24 6.84
CA SER A 410 38.71 12.43 5.66
C SER A 410 39.38 11.05 5.75
N GLY A 411 38.68 10.00 5.30
CA GLY A 411 39.22 8.63 5.28
C GLY A 411 39.18 7.87 6.61
N THR A 412 38.61 8.44 7.68
CA THR A 412 38.49 7.77 9.00
C THR A 412 37.36 6.73 9.11
N GLY A 413 36.69 6.41 8.01
CA GLY A 413 35.67 5.36 7.98
C GLY A 413 34.33 5.73 8.63
N LYS A 414 33.96 7.02 8.68
CA LYS A 414 32.67 7.51 9.23
C LYS A 414 31.46 6.76 8.66
N THR A 415 31.43 6.55 7.35
CA THR A 415 30.39 5.78 6.64
C THR A 415 30.32 4.33 7.12
N THR A 416 31.48 3.68 7.32
CA THR A 416 31.56 2.30 7.81
C THR A 416 31.14 2.22 9.29
N ALA A 417 31.53 3.20 10.10
CA ALA A 417 31.12 3.30 11.50
C ALA A 417 29.60 3.48 11.62
N ALA A 418 28.96 4.26 10.73
CA ALA A 418 27.51 4.45 10.73
C ALA A 418 26.77 3.14 10.39
N LYS A 419 27.28 2.36 9.43
CA LYS A 419 26.74 1.03 9.11
C LYS A 419 26.91 0.03 10.26
N ALA A 420 28.07 0.01 10.90
CA ALA A 420 28.32 -0.83 12.08
C ALA A 420 27.42 -0.44 13.27
N PHE A 421 27.21 0.86 13.47
CA PHE A 421 26.27 1.38 14.46
C PHE A 421 24.83 0.95 14.18
N ALA A 422 24.40 0.95 12.92
CA ALA A 422 23.09 0.46 12.51
C ALA A 422 22.89 -1.03 12.83
N LEU A 423 23.92 -1.87 12.59
CA LEU A 423 23.91 -3.28 12.97
C LEU A 423 23.79 -3.46 14.49
N GLN A 424 24.54 -2.68 15.27
CA GLN A 424 24.47 -2.72 16.74
C GLN A 424 23.09 -2.29 17.27
N ALA A 425 22.52 -1.24 16.69
CA ALA A 425 21.19 -0.74 17.03
C ALA A 425 20.05 -1.62 16.49
N LYS A 426 20.35 -2.59 15.62
CA LYS A 426 19.37 -3.46 14.92
C LYS A 426 18.33 -2.65 14.14
N MET A 427 18.75 -1.55 13.53
CA MET A 427 17.89 -0.65 12.77
C MET A 427 18.31 -0.61 11.29
N PRO A 428 17.35 -0.54 10.35
CA PRO A 428 17.65 -0.27 8.94
C PRO A 428 18.36 1.07 8.78
N LEU A 429 19.23 1.16 7.77
CA LEU A 429 19.96 2.36 7.45
C LEU A 429 19.58 2.88 6.06
N VAL A 430 19.14 4.14 6.00
CA VAL A 430 18.92 4.85 4.74
C VAL A 430 20.08 5.81 4.55
N GLN A 431 20.88 5.59 3.50
CA GLN A 431 22.00 6.46 3.19
C GLN A 431 21.63 7.46 2.09
N ILE A 432 22.05 8.70 2.27
CA ILE A 432 21.96 9.78 1.29
C ILE A 432 23.26 10.60 1.33
N SER A 433 23.71 11.09 0.18
CA SER A 433 24.85 11.99 0.10
C SER A 433 24.41 13.43 -0.17
N THR A 434 25.22 14.40 0.25
CA THR A 434 24.96 15.82 -0.04
C THR A 434 25.03 16.14 -1.54
N SER A 435 25.85 15.41 -2.30
CA SER A 435 25.92 15.56 -3.76
C SER A 435 24.62 15.13 -4.45
N ASP A 436 24.00 14.03 -4.00
CA ASP A 436 22.69 13.59 -4.48
C ASP A 436 21.61 14.65 -4.20
N LEU A 437 21.62 15.23 -3.01
CA LEU A 437 20.68 16.28 -2.59
C LEU A 437 20.83 17.56 -3.42
N THR A 438 22.06 17.92 -3.78
CA THR A 438 22.34 19.08 -4.62
C THR A 438 21.77 18.90 -6.02
N SER A 439 21.89 17.69 -6.59
CA SER A 439 21.32 17.38 -7.91
C SER A 439 19.79 17.32 -7.91
N ASN A 440 19.19 16.86 -6.80
CA ASN A 440 17.76 16.68 -6.67
C ASN A 440 17.27 17.05 -5.27
N PRO A 441 16.90 18.32 -5.03
CA PRO A 441 16.42 18.78 -3.73
C PRO A 441 15.20 17.99 -3.19
N LYS A 442 14.35 17.46 -4.09
CA LYS A 442 13.17 16.65 -3.71
C LYS A 442 13.56 15.31 -3.08
N LEU A 443 14.81 14.89 -3.19
CA LEU A 443 15.31 13.63 -2.65
C LEU A 443 15.28 13.61 -1.11
N LEU A 444 15.47 14.76 -0.45
CA LEU A 444 15.38 14.84 1.01
C LEU A 444 13.99 14.41 1.49
N ARG A 445 12.94 15.01 0.93
CA ARG A 445 11.55 14.69 1.24
C ARG A 445 11.21 13.24 0.89
N LYS A 446 11.63 12.74 -0.28
CA LYS A 446 11.46 11.32 -0.65
C LYS A 446 12.14 10.36 0.34
N THR A 447 13.34 10.71 0.80
CA THR A 447 14.10 9.92 1.77
C THR A 447 13.40 9.90 3.12
N TYR A 448 12.88 11.05 3.55
CA TYR A 448 12.10 11.16 4.78
C TYR A 448 10.79 10.35 4.72
N GLU A 449 10.05 10.41 3.62
CA GLU A 449 8.84 9.59 3.41
C GLU A 449 9.16 8.09 3.41
N ARG A 450 10.28 7.70 2.78
CA ARG A 450 10.77 6.32 2.85
C ARG A 450 11.12 5.94 4.30
N ALA A 451 11.83 6.79 5.03
CA ALA A 451 12.19 6.57 6.42
C ALA A 451 10.95 6.40 7.32
N LYS A 452 9.91 7.23 7.15
CA LYS A 452 8.61 7.09 7.84
C LYS A 452 8.02 5.69 7.68
N SER A 453 8.10 5.11 6.48
CA SER A 453 7.58 3.77 6.20
C SER A 453 8.40 2.63 6.82
N MET A 454 9.67 2.89 7.17
CA MET A 454 10.63 1.91 7.71
C MET A 454 10.91 2.09 9.21
N ARG A 455 10.29 3.08 9.87
CA ARG A 455 10.41 3.31 11.33
C ARG A 455 10.22 2.02 12.13
N PRO A 456 11.07 1.71 13.12
CA PRO A 456 12.26 2.47 13.55
C PRO A 456 13.43 2.36 12.55
N CYS A 457 14.08 3.47 12.19
CA CYS A 457 15.22 3.46 11.25
C CYS A 457 16.24 4.60 11.48
N LEU A 458 17.42 4.46 10.88
CA LEU A 458 18.48 5.46 10.86
C LEU A 458 18.55 6.09 9.47
N VAL A 459 18.75 7.41 9.41
CA VAL A 459 19.04 8.12 8.16
C VAL A 459 20.44 8.70 8.25
N PHE A 460 21.34 8.25 7.39
CA PHE A 460 22.74 8.69 7.35
C PHE A 460 22.98 9.63 6.18
N ILE A 461 23.38 10.85 6.51
CA ILE A 461 23.80 11.89 5.57
C ILE A 461 25.32 11.89 5.53
N ASP A 462 25.87 11.42 4.43
CA ASP A 462 27.31 11.44 4.18
C ASP A 462 27.74 12.81 3.62
N GLU A 463 28.97 13.22 3.92
CA GLU A 463 29.54 14.51 3.49
C GLU A 463 28.61 15.71 3.79
N ALA A 464 28.10 15.78 5.02
CA ALA A 464 27.10 16.77 5.44
C ALA A 464 27.66 18.21 5.58
N ASP A 465 28.92 18.45 5.18
CA ASP A 465 29.65 19.70 5.33
C ASP A 465 28.88 20.88 4.70
N ASP A 466 28.45 20.75 3.43
CA ASP A 466 27.73 21.81 2.72
C ASP A 466 26.25 21.92 3.16
N LEU A 467 25.61 20.78 3.45
CA LEU A 467 24.20 20.73 3.86
C LEU A 467 23.99 21.37 5.23
N LEU A 468 24.91 21.14 6.17
CA LEU A 468 24.84 21.64 7.54
C LEU A 468 25.74 22.85 7.78
N GLY A 469 26.47 23.29 6.75
CA GLY A 469 27.38 24.43 6.82
C GLY A 469 26.67 25.75 7.13
N ASN A 470 27.44 26.74 7.59
CA ASN A 470 26.93 28.04 7.95
C ASN A 470 26.13 28.68 6.80
N ARG A 471 24.87 29.04 7.08
CA ARG A 471 23.89 29.59 6.12
C ARG A 471 24.32 30.89 5.44
N SER A 472 25.33 31.57 5.99
CA SER A 472 25.90 32.78 5.39
C SER A 472 26.73 32.48 4.15
N TYR A 473 27.18 31.23 3.99
CA TYR A 473 28.09 30.80 2.93
C TYR A 473 27.60 29.56 2.17
N SER A 474 26.66 28.79 2.73
CA SER A 474 26.12 27.59 2.07
C SER A 474 25.03 27.93 1.04
N ASN A 475 25.18 27.37 -0.17
CA ASN A 475 24.18 27.41 -1.23
C ASN A 475 22.97 26.50 -0.96
N MET A 476 23.00 25.70 0.12
CA MET A 476 21.97 24.70 0.44
C MET A 476 21.00 25.13 1.54
N LYS A 477 20.95 26.44 1.89
CA LYS A 477 20.14 26.98 2.99
C LYS A 477 18.67 26.52 3.01
N VAL A 478 18.04 26.37 1.85
CA VAL A 478 16.65 25.89 1.74
C VAL A 478 16.53 24.45 2.24
N LEU A 479 17.45 23.57 1.79
CA LEU A 479 17.50 22.17 2.21
C LEU A 479 17.89 22.01 3.67
N THR A 480 18.82 22.83 4.17
CA THR A 480 19.15 22.86 5.61
C THR A 480 17.91 23.19 6.44
N ASN A 481 17.15 24.22 6.06
CA ASN A 481 15.92 24.58 6.77
C ASN A 481 14.88 23.46 6.72
N GLU A 482 14.71 22.82 5.57
CA GLU A 482 13.79 21.69 5.41
C GLU A 482 14.18 20.52 6.32
N LEU A 483 15.47 20.13 6.32
CA LEU A 483 15.97 19.07 7.22
C LEU A 483 15.71 19.42 8.69
N LEU A 484 16.01 20.66 9.09
CA LEU A 484 15.83 21.08 10.47
C LEU A 484 14.36 21.14 10.88
N GLN A 485 13.46 21.57 9.98
CA GLN A 485 12.02 21.51 10.20
C GLN A 485 11.52 20.06 10.34
N ILE A 486 12.05 19.14 9.53
CA ILE A 486 11.77 17.71 9.63
C ILE A 486 12.22 17.16 10.98
N MET A 487 13.43 17.52 11.44
CA MET A 487 13.96 17.10 12.74
C MET A 487 13.17 17.68 13.92
N ASP A 488 12.74 18.93 13.83
CA ASP A 488 11.93 19.59 14.87
C ASP A 488 10.48 19.05 14.91
N GLY A 489 10.04 18.34 13.85
CA GLY A 489 8.72 17.74 13.76
C GLY A 489 7.63 18.67 13.20
N ALA A 490 7.98 19.58 12.29
CA ALA A 490 6.98 20.33 11.52
C ALA A 490 6.15 19.34 10.66
N GLY A 491 4.97 18.95 11.16
CA GLY A 491 4.14 17.87 10.60
C GLY A 491 3.89 16.68 11.54
N GLY A 492 4.35 16.77 12.80
CA GLY A 492 4.29 15.72 13.82
C GLY A 492 5.66 15.12 14.09
N LYS A 493 5.95 14.77 15.35
CA LYS A 493 7.23 14.16 15.71
C LYS A 493 7.28 12.74 15.16
N SER A 494 8.17 12.49 14.19
CA SER A 494 8.46 11.12 13.74
C SER A 494 9.45 10.46 14.70
N ALA A 495 8.94 10.10 15.89
CA ALA A 495 9.67 9.28 16.83
C ALA A 495 10.21 8.02 16.11
N ASP A 496 11.42 7.58 16.44
CA ASP A 496 12.11 6.45 15.79
C ASP A 496 12.75 6.69 14.42
N ILE A 497 12.90 7.95 13.99
CA ILE A 497 13.87 8.31 12.93
C ILE A 497 15.03 9.03 13.60
N VAL A 498 16.22 8.44 13.52
CA VAL A 498 17.45 9.05 14.04
C VAL A 498 18.30 9.50 12.86
N TRP A 499 18.64 10.78 12.85
CA TRP A 499 19.49 11.37 11.82
C TRP A 499 20.96 11.25 12.22
N ILE A 500 21.80 10.77 11.33
CA ILE A 500 23.24 10.72 11.51
C ILE A 500 23.86 11.57 10.41
N ALA A 501 24.67 12.55 10.77
CA ALA A 501 25.39 13.37 9.80
C ALA A 501 26.90 13.19 9.98
N ALA A 502 27.62 12.94 8.89
CA ALA A 502 29.08 12.87 8.89
C ALA A 502 29.70 14.15 8.32
N THR A 503 30.66 14.73 9.04
CA THR A 503 31.36 15.96 8.64
C THR A 503 32.86 15.84 8.88
N ASN A 504 33.65 16.48 8.02
CA ASN A 504 35.08 16.64 8.24
C ASN A 504 35.41 17.96 8.97
N PHE A 505 34.51 18.95 8.90
CA PHE A 505 34.70 20.32 9.36
C PHE A 505 33.62 20.75 10.37
N PRO A 506 33.59 20.16 11.58
CA PRO A 506 32.57 20.46 12.57
C PRO A 506 32.49 21.95 12.98
N GLU A 507 33.58 22.69 12.84
CA GLU A 507 33.69 24.13 13.10
C GLU A 507 32.91 24.99 12.10
N ASN A 508 32.65 24.49 10.89
CA ASN A 508 31.96 25.23 9.82
C ASN A 508 30.43 25.04 9.86
N LEU A 509 29.94 24.19 10.76
CA LEU A 509 28.52 23.90 10.90
C LEU A 509 27.73 25.11 11.40
N ASP A 510 26.51 25.26 10.88
CA ASP A 510 25.55 26.21 11.42
C ASP A 510 25.24 25.88 12.90
N PRO A 511 25.41 26.85 13.84
CA PRO A 511 25.07 26.65 15.24
C PRO A 511 23.63 26.17 15.48
N ALA A 512 22.70 26.47 14.57
CA ALA A 512 21.34 25.98 14.64
C ALA A 512 21.27 24.44 14.54
N CYS A 513 22.18 23.79 13.81
CA CYS A 513 22.23 22.34 13.67
C CYS A 513 22.60 21.62 14.98
N LEU A 514 23.24 22.33 15.91
CA LEU A 514 23.80 21.77 17.15
C LEU A 514 22.95 22.05 18.40
N ARG A 515 21.71 22.53 18.25
CA ARG A 515 20.81 22.91 19.36
C ARG A 515 19.47 22.18 19.28
N GLY A 516 18.63 22.29 20.31
CA GLY A 516 17.23 21.84 20.27
C GLY A 516 17.03 20.33 20.08
N GLY A 517 18.01 19.51 20.48
CA GLY A 517 17.95 18.06 20.25
C GLY A 517 18.21 17.63 18.80
N ARG A 518 18.76 18.51 17.95
CA ARG A 518 19.16 18.16 16.58
C ARG A 518 20.43 17.30 16.61
N PHE A 519 21.55 17.76 16.08
CA PHE A 519 22.82 17.01 16.12
C PHE A 519 23.60 17.27 17.42
N THR A 520 22.96 17.04 18.56
CA THR A 520 23.53 17.31 19.90
C THR A 520 24.46 16.21 20.38
N GLU A 521 24.23 14.96 19.98
CA GLU A 521 25.10 13.83 20.30
C GLU A 521 26.28 13.82 19.33
N LYS A 522 27.52 13.77 19.84
CA LYS A 522 28.74 13.83 19.02
C LYS A 522 29.58 12.58 19.18
N VAL A 523 30.05 12.06 18.06
CA VAL A 523 30.99 10.93 17.97
C VAL A 523 32.19 11.40 17.17
N THR A 524 33.38 11.36 17.77
CA THR A 524 34.63 11.86 17.19
C THR A 524 35.62 10.72 16.95
#